data_AF-A0AAV5ASL0-F1
#
_entry.id   AF-A0AAV5ASL0-F1
#
_cell.length_a   1.000
_cell.length_b   1.000
_cell.length_c   1.000
_cell.angle_alpha   90.00
_cell.angle_beta   90.00
_cell.angle_gamma   90.00
#
_symmetry.space_group_name_H-M   'P 1'
#
loop_
_entity.id
_entity.type
_entity.pdbx_description
1 polymer ?
#
loop_
_entity_poly.entity_id
_entity_poly.type
_entity_poly.pdbx_seq_one_letter_code
_entity_poly.pdbx_strand_id
1 'polypeptide(L)'
;MQVSNFAKKSQLCHKIIFTTAFDQYAIESYKVNAIGYLLKPFNYSEFLEAVEKVQKIIISPIAENQQQINYMFIKSDYKQFKINYDDIIYIEGLKDYVKIYLTSQATPILTLLSLKKN
;
A
#
# COMPACT_ATOMS: atom_id res chain seq x y z
N MET A 1 13.80 5.62 -3.29
CA MET A 1 14.71 5.38 -2.16
C MET A 1 14.04 5.36 -0.76
N GLN A 2 12.73 5.66 -0.59
CA GLN A 2 12.10 5.69 0.75
C GLN A 2 11.08 4.58 1.06
N VAL A 3 10.71 3.78 0.05
CA VAL A 3 9.68 2.75 0.19
C VAL A 3 10.23 1.48 0.88
N SER A 4 11.55 1.26 0.81
CA SER A 4 12.25 0.16 1.50
C SER A 4 12.26 0.32 3.02
N ASN A 5 12.31 1.55 3.55
CA ASN A 5 12.23 1.78 5.01
C ASN A 5 10.83 1.52 5.58
N PHE A 6 9.76 1.81 4.80
CA PHE A 6 8.39 1.51 5.18
C PHE A 6 8.16 -0.01 5.37
N ALA A 7 8.67 -0.81 4.42
CA ALA A 7 8.55 -2.26 4.45
C ALA A 7 9.30 -2.92 5.63
N LYS A 8 10.43 -2.34 6.08
CA LYS A 8 11.23 -2.89 7.19
C LYS A 8 10.66 -2.57 8.58
N LYS A 9 10.05 -1.39 8.75
CA LYS A 9 9.67 -0.88 10.08
C LYS A 9 8.31 -1.38 10.53
N SER A 10 7.49 -1.80 9.59
CA SER A 10 6.15 -2.26 9.86
C SER A 10 6.18 -3.79 9.77
N GLN A 11 5.80 -4.49 10.85
CA GLN A 11 5.61 -5.96 10.90
C GLN A 11 4.43 -6.37 9.99
N LEU A 12 4.43 -5.92 8.75
CA LEU A 12 3.31 -6.01 7.83
C LEU A 12 3.27 -7.40 7.26
N CYS A 13 2.14 -8.08 7.48
CA CYS A 13 1.66 -9.18 6.67
C CYS A 13 1.34 -8.78 5.20
N HIS A 14 1.84 -7.63 4.73
CA HIS A 14 1.48 -7.06 3.43
C HIS A 14 2.44 -7.54 2.35
N LYS A 15 1.88 -7.75 1.16
CA LYS A 15 2.61 -8.17 -0.04
C LYS A 15 2.99 -6.95 -0.86
N ILE A 16 4.27 -6.78 -1.16
CA ILE A 16 4.81 -5.54 -1.76
C ILE A 16 5.41 -5.83 -3.14
N ILE A 17 5.06 -5.01 -4.13
CA ILE A 17 5.76 -4.89 -5.42
C ILE A 17 6.33 -3.48 -5.52
N PHE A 18 7.61 -3.36 -5.84
CA PHE A 18 8.20 -2.04 -6.11
C PHE A 18 8.15 -1.71 -7.59
N THR A 19 7.97 -0.42 -7.90
CA THR A 19 8.11 0.08 -9.27
C THR A 19 9.02 1.31 -9.32
N THR A 20 9.99 1.34 -10.25
CA THR A 20 10.99 2.42 -10.32
C THR A 20 11.68 2.45 -11.69
N ALA A 21 12.22 3.60 -12.10
CA ALA A 21 13.00 3.74 -13.36
C ALA A 21 14.49 3.38 -13.20
N PHE A 22 14.90 2.94 -12.02
CA PHE A 22 16.30 2.65 -11.68
C PHE A 22 16.43 1.16 -11.32
N ASP A 23 17.29 0.44 -12.01
CA ASP A 23 17.53 -1.01 -11.86
C ASP A 23 18.33 -1.37 -10.59
N GLN A 24 19.27 -0.52 -10.20
CA GLN A 24 20.17 -0.71 -9.05
C GLN A 24 19.46 -0.99 -7.71
N TYR A 25 18.17 -0.64 -7.58
CA TYR A 25 17.39 -0.87 -6.35
C TYR A 25 16.67 -2.23 -6.32
N ALA A 26 16.75 -3.04 -7.38
CA ALA A 26 16.14 -4.37 -7.42
C ALA A 26 16.72 -5.28 -6.32
N ILE A 27 18.03 -5.21 -6.09
CA ILE A 27 18.72 -5.98 -5.04
C ILE A 27 18.27 -5.55 -3.64
N GLU A 28 18.01 -4.26 -3.43
CA GLU A 28 17.51 -3.76 -2.14
C GLU A 28 16.08 -4.22 -1.85
N SER A 29 15.26 -4.46 -2.89
CA SER A 29 13.89 -4.95 -2.73
C SER A 29 13.82 -6.37 -2.12
N TYR A 30 14.82 -7.22 -2.41
CA TYR A 30 14.94 -8.54 -1.78
C TYR A 30 15.15 -8.43 -0.27
N LYS A 31 15.89 -7.42 0.21
CA LYS A 31 16.16 -7.21 1.65
C LYS A 31 14.90 -6.88 2.46
N VAL A 32 13.79 -6.56 1.80
CA VAL A 32 12.51 -6.22 2.45
C VAL A 32 11.40 -7.22 2.11
N ASN A 33 11.77 -8.40 1.62
CA ASN A 33 10.85 -9.49 1.28
C ASN A 33 9.73 -9.05 0.31
N ALA A 34 10.04 -8.17 -0.65
CA ALA A 34 9.12 -7.84 -1.71
C ALA A 34 8.89 -9.05 -2.63
N ILE A 35 7.66 -9.18 -3.13
CA ILE A 35 7.24 -10.25 -4.03
C ILE A 35 7.61 -9.94 -5.48
N GLY A 36 7.78 -8.66 -5.81
CA GLY A 36 8.11 -8.26 -7.18
C GLY A 36 8.77 -6.90 -7.28
N TYR A 37 9.35 -6.68 -8.45
CA TYR A 37 10.01 -5.44 -8.84
C TYR A 37 9.74 -5.19 -10.33
N LEU A 38 9.15 -4.04 -10.67
CA LEU A 38 8.89 -3.62 -12.04
C LEU A 38 9.73 -2.40 -12.38
N LEU A 39 10.56 -2.52 -13.42
CA LEU A 39 11.34 -1.40 -13.95
C LEU A 39 10.47 -0.57 -14.88
N LYS A 40 10.41 0.75 -14.66
CA LYS A 40 9.74 1.67 -15.57
C LYS A 40 10.65 1.98 -16.78
N PRO A 41 10.08 2.15 -17.98
CA PRO A 41 8.67 1.92 -18.31
C PRO A 41 8.36 0.41 -18.40
N PHE A 42 7.20 0.01 -17.89
CA PHE A 42 6.66 -1.35 -18.05
C PHE A 42 5.30 -1.28 -18.75
N ASN A 43 4.96 -2.33 -19.48
CA ASN A 43 3.68 -2.46 -20.15
C ASN A 43 2.62 -3.08 -19.23
N TYR A 44 1.36 -3.09 -19.68
CA TYR A 44 0.25 -3.62 -18.90
C TYR A 44 0.39 -5.12 -18.59
N SER A 45 0.93 -5.91 -19.52
CA SER A 45 1.13 -7.36 -19.32
C SER A 45 2.11 -7.62 -18.18
N GLU A 46 3.24 -6.90 -18.16
CA GLU A 46 4.24 -7.00 -17.09
C GLU A 46 3.66 -6.60 -15.72
N PHE A 47 2.81 -5.56 -15.70
CA PHE A 47 2.09 -5.16 -14.50
C PHE A 47 1.10 -6.24 -14.03
N LEU A 48 0.29 -6.77 -14.94
CA LEU A 48 -0.71 -7.80 -14.65
C LEU A 48 -0.07 -9.06 -14.08
N GLU A 49 1.01 -9.55 -14.70
CA GLU A 49 1.75 -10.72 -14.21
C GLU A 49 2.27 -10.52 -12.77
N ALA A 50 2.75 -9.32 -12.44
CA ALA A 50 3.20 -9.02 -11.08
C ALA A 50 2.04 -9.07 -10.07
N VAL A 51 0.88 -8.51 -10.43
CA VAL A 51 -0.33 -8.52 -9.59
C VAL A 51 -0.85 -9.96 -9.39
N GLU A 52 -0.93 -10.75 -10.46
CA GLU A 52 -1.39 -12.14 -10.39
C GLU A 52 -0.50 -13.01 -9.47
N LYS A 53 0.82 -12.78 -9.48
CA LYS A 53 1.75 -13.46 -8.55
C LYS A 53 1.39 -13.16 -7.09
N VAL A 54 1.08 -11.91 -6.77
CA VAL A 54 0.67 -11.51 -5.41
C VAL A 54 -0.68 -12.14 -5.03
N GLN A 55 -1.65 -12.12 -5.94
CA GLN A 55 -2.97 -12.71 -5.69
C GLN A 55 -2.90 -14.19 -5.33
N LYS A 56 -2.09 -14.98 -6.04
CA LYS A 56 -1.90 -16.41 -5.74
C LYS A 56 -1.35 -16.65 -4.32
N ILE A 57 -0.48 -15.75 -3.84
CA ILE A 57 0.09 -15.83 -2.49
C ILE A 57 -0.93 -15.44 -1.42
N ILE A 58 -1.78 -14.44 -1.69
CA ILE A 58 -2.83 -14.00 -0.76
C ILE A 58 -3.96 -15.03 -0.64
N ILE A 59 -4.34 -15.67 -1.74
CA ILE A 59 -5.46 -16.64 -1.80
C ILE A 59 -5.05 -18.02 -1.24
N SER A 60 -3.75 -18.28 -1.04
CA SER A 60 -3.32 -19.49 -0.35
C SER A 60 -3.86 -19.50 1.09
N PRO A 61 -4.48 -20.59 1.57
CA PRO A 61 -5.21 -20.61 2.82
C PRO A 61 -4.23 -20.60 4.00
N ILE A 62 -3.81 -19.41 4.40
CA ILE A 62 -3.21 -19.20 5.71
C ILE A 62 -4.39 -19.07 6.67
N ALA A 63 -4.67 -20.17 7.37
CA ALA A 63 -5.60 -20.18 8.48
C ALA A 63 -5.13 -19.15 9.51
N GLU A 64 -5.91 -18.10 9.78
CA GLU A 64 -5.85 -17.42 11.07
C GLU A 64 -7.17 -16.69 11.36
N ASN A 65 -7.85 -17.26 12.34
CA ASN A 65 -9.12 -16.87 12.91
C ASN A 65 -8.87 -15.72 13.92
N GLN A 66 -8.50 -14.55 13.42
CA GLN A 66 -8.46 -13.32 14.21
C GLN A 66 -9.61 -12.44 13.74
N GLN A 67 -10.45 -11.97 14.65
CA GLN A 67 -11.42 -10.90 14.38
C GLN A 67 -10.63 -9.65 13.98
N GLN A 68 -10.35 -9.54 12.69
CA GLN A 68 -9.55 -8.48 12.13
C GLN A 68 -10.38 -7.21 12.20
N ILE A 69 -9.89 -6.22 12.94
CA ILE A 69 -10.49 -4.89 12.96
C ILE A 69 -10.40 -4.36 11.52
N ASN A 70 -11.51 -4.41 10.79
CA ASN A 70 -11.58 -4.09 9.36
C ASN A 70 -11.87 -2.62 9.08
N TYR A 71 -11.39 -1.73 9.96
CA TYR A 71 -11.59 -0.31 9.85
C TYR A 71 -10.49 0.47 10.56
N MET A 72 -10.34 1.73 10.20
CA MET A 72 -9.47 2.68 10.88
C MET A 72 -10.21 3.98 11.21
N PHE A 73 -9.74 4.69 12.23
CA PHE A 73 -10.18 6.04 12.50
C PHE A 73 -9.18 7.05 11.94
N ILE A 74 -9.66 7.95 11.09
CA ILE A 74 -8.87 9.06 10.53
C ILE A 74 -9.39 10.37 11.11
N LYS A 75 -8.48 11.18 11.66
CA LYS A 75 -8.78 12.57 12.01
C LYS A 75 -8.48 13.45 10.81
N SER A 76 -9.45 14.27 10.44
CA SER A 76 -9.33 15.26 9.37
C SER A 76 -10.06 16.51 9.85
N ASP A 77 -9.33 17.62 9.89
CA ASP A 77 -9.72 18.86 10.55
C ASP A 77 -10.18 18.64 12.00
N TYR A 78 -11.44 18.98 12.30
CA TYR A 78 -12.07 18.82 13.62
C TYR A 78 -12.99 17.60 13.70
N LYS A 79 -12.93 16.70 12.71
CA LYS A 79 -13.80 15.51 12.63
C LYS A 79 -12.99 14.22 12.67
N GLN A 80 -13.60 13.17 13.21
CA GLN A 80 -13.05 11.81 13.21
C GLN A 80 -13.95 10.93 12.34
N PHE A 81 -13.33 10.29 11.35
CA PHE A 81 -13.99 9.43 10.38
C PHE A 81 -13.65 7.98 10.70
N LYS A 82 -14.67 7.11 10.79
CA LYS A 82 -14.47 5.65 10.74
C LYS A 82 -14.48 5.24 9.28
N ILE A 83 -13.42 4.61 8.81
CA ILE A 83 -13.26 4.16 7.43
C ILE A 83 -13.07 2.65 7.44
N ASN A 84 -13.96 1.89 6.80
CA ASN A 84 -13.73 0.45 6.62
C ASN A 84 -12.69 0.25 5.50
N TYR A 85 -11.83 -0.75 5.62
CA TYR A 85 -10.80 -0.99 4.60
C TYR A 85 -11.38 -1.39 3.25
N ASP A 86 -12.50 -2.11 3.24
CA ASP A 86 -13.21 -2.51 2.02
C ASP A 86 -13.78 -1.32 1.24
N ASP A 87 -13.96 -0.17 1.90
CA ASP A 87 -14.45 1.04 1.24
C ASP A 87 -13.33 1.82 0.56
N ILE A 88 -12.06 1.50 0.79
CA ILE A 88 -10.91 2.25 0.26
C ILE A 88 -10.61 1.80 -1.18
N ILE A 89 -10.72 2.74 -2.13
CA ILE A 89 -10.35 2.49 -3.53
C ILE A 89 -8.83 2.60 -3.69
N TYR A 90 -8.26 3.73 -3.25
CA TYR A 90 -6.82 3.96 -3.21
C TYR A 90 -6.49 5.12 -2.26
N ILE A 91 -5.21 5.23 -1.91
CA ILE A 91 -4.67 6.29 -1.07
C ILE A 91 -3.60 7.03 -1.87
N GLU A 92 -3.73 8.34 -1.97
CA GLU A 92 -2.76 9.22 -2.62
C GLU A 92 -1.95 9.96 -1.56
N GLY A 93 -0.63 9.77 -1.59
CA GLY A 93 0.31 10.51 -0.77
C GLY A 93 0.64 11.87 -1.38
N LEU A 94 0.45 12.94 -0.61
CA LEU A 94 0.97 14.28 -0.89
C LEU A 94 2.11 14.58 0.09
N LYS A 95 2.68 15.79 0.01
CA LYS A 95 3.82 16.19 0.86
C LYS A 95 3.53 16.01 2.35
N ASP A 96 2.59 16.79 2.88
CA ASP A 96 2.24 16.81 4.30
C ASP A 96 0.84 16.23 4.55
N TYR A 97 0.18 15.74 3.51
CA TYR A 97 -1.20 15.26 3.52
C TYR A 97 -1.33 13.91 2.84
N VAL A 98 -2.41 13.22 3.18
CA VAL A 98 -2.87 12.03 2.47
C VAL A 98 -4.32 12.23 2.05
N LYS A 99 -4.63 11.86 0.81
CA LYS A 99 -6.01 11.76 0.31
C LYS A 99 -6.44 10.30 0.30
N ILE A 100 -7.59 10.02 0.90
CA ILE A 100 -8.18 8.68 0.93
C ILE A 100 -9.44 8.72 0.07
N TYR A 101 -9.45 7.92 -1.00
CA TYR A 101 -10.58 7.81 -1.92
C TYR A 101 -11.44 6.61 -1.51
N LEU A 102 -12.73 6.86 -1.31
CA LEU A 102 -13.67 5.86 -0.80
C LEU A 102 -14.76 5.54 -1.84
N THR A 103 -15.30 4.34 -1.81
CA THR A 103 -16.46 3.93 -2.62
C THR A 103 -17.75 4.61 -2.17
N SER A 104 -17.86 4.92 -0.87
CA SER A 104 -19.06 5.46 -0.24
C SER A 104 -19.30 6.95 -0.52
N GLN A 105 -18.31 7.68 -1.04
CA GLN A 105 -18.42 9.12 -1.29
C GLN A 105 -17.50 9.58 -2.43
N ALA A 106 -17.95 10.59 -3.18
CA ALA A 106 -17.21 11.12 -4.33
C ALA A 106 -16.00 11.99 -3.93
N THR A 107 -16.06 12.69 -2.79
CA THR A 107 -14.99 13.56 -2.33
C THR A 107 -13.99 12.78 -1.45
N PRO A 108 -12.67 12.87 -1.69
CA PRO A 108 -11.69 12.18 -0.87
C PRO A 108 -11.57 12.83 0.52
N ILE A 109 -11.26 12.03 1.53
CA ILE A 109 -10.91 12.54 2.86
C ILE A 109 -9.45 13.01 2.82
N LEU A 110 -9.23 14.29 3.14
CA LEU A 110 -7.90 14.89 3.25
C LEU A 110 -7.48 14.93 4.71
N THR A 111 -6.39 14.28 5.07
CA THR A 111 -5.89 14.23 6.44
C THR A 111 -4.43 14.67 6.49
N LEU A 112 -4.09 15.43 7.54
CA LEU A 112 -2.71 15.80 7.86
C LEU A 112 -2.01 14.59 8.48
N LEU A 113 -1.77 13.59 7.64
CA LEU A 113 -0.91 12.46 7.92
C LEU A 113 0.23 12.57 6.91
N SER A 114 1.44 12.77 7.42
CA SER A 114 2.61 12.65 6.56
C SER A 114 2.92 11.16 6.41
N LEU A 115 3.09 10.69 5.17
CA LEU A 115 3.76 9.41 4.88
C LEU A 115 5.27 9.55 5.17
N LYS A 116 5.61 10.06 6.36
CA LYS A 116 6.88 10.73 6.64
C LYS A 116 8.04 9.76 6.54
N LYS A 117 8.77 9.89 5.44
CA LYS A 117 10.18 10.31 5.35
C LYS A 117 10.88 10.41 6.72
N ASN A 118 11.26 9.27 7.28
CA ASN A 118 12.33 9.14 8.28
C ASN A 118 13.27 8.03 7.81
#